data_AF-A0A328SID3-F1
#
_entry.id   AF-A0A328SID3-F1
#
_cell.length_a   1.000
_cell.length_b   1.000
_cell.length_c   1.000
_cell.angle_alpha   90.00
_cell.angle_beta   90.00
_cell.angle_gamma   90.00
#
_symmetry.space_group_name_H-M   'P 1'
#
loop_
_entity.id
_entity.type
_entity.pdbx_description
1 polymer ?
#
loop_
_entity_poly.entity_id
_entity_poly.type
_entity_poly.pdbx_seq_one_letter_code
_entity_poly.pdbx_strand_id
1 'polypeptide(L)'
;MNKKVLIVIVVLLLLLFAFLIIKSNDNTWTYDRNEYPLDEYSIDQLPVSHRSAIEVRQFFDDADVNNDNLLKGDEIGAFDYKIKHSQYTFNGPYGYN
;
A
#
# COMPACT_ATOMS: atom_id res chain seq x y z
N MET A 1 -1.45 21.08 -42.90
CA MET A 1 -1.96 20.52 -41.62
C MET A 1 -2.85 21.57 -40.96
N ASN A 2 -4.09 21.21 -40.58
CA ASN A 2 -5.07 22.16 -40.05
C ASN A 2 -4.72 22.59 -38.61
N LYS A 3 -4.80 23.89 -38.30
CA LYS A 3 -4.51 24.42 -36.94
C LYS A 3 -5.32 23.71 -35.84
N LYS A 4 -6.58 23.35 -36.13
CA LYS A 4 -7.44 22.58 -35.22
C LYS A 4 -6.91 21.17 -34.92
N VAL A 5 -6.34 20.50 -35.92
CA VAL A 5 -5.75 19.16 -35.79
C VAL A 5 -4.47 19.23 -34.94
N LEU A 6 -3.65 20.26 -35.13
CA LEU A 6 -2.45 20.48 -34.33
C LEU A 6 -2.77 20.70 -32.85
N ILE A 7 -3.81 21.49 -32.55
CA ILE A 7 -4.25 21.74 -31.17
C ILE A 7 -4.71 20.43 -30.49
N VAL A 8 -5.49 19.60 -31.19
CA VAL A 8 -5.97 18.33 -30.64
C VAL A 8 -4.80 17.39 -30.32
N ILE A 9 -3.79 17.32 -31.18
CA ILE A 9 -2.59 16.49 -30.96
C ILE A 9 -1.81 16.97 -29.73
N VAL A 10 -1.62 18.29 -29.59
CA VAL A 10 -0.92 18.87 -28.43
C VAL A 10 -1.67 18.58 -27.13
N VAL A 11 -3.00 18.71 -27.13
CA VAL A 11 -3.82 18.39 -25.95
C VAL A 11 -3.73 16.91 -25.59
N LEU A 12 -3.79 16.01 -26.57
CA LEU A 12 -3.62 14.56 -26.34
C LEU A 12 -2.25 14.23 -25.75
N LEU A 13 -1.19 14.86 -26.24
CA LEU A 13 0.16 14.66 -25.71
C LEU A 13 0.28 15.16 -24.26
N LEU A 14 -0.32 16.30 -23.92
CA LEU A 14 -0.33 16.81 -22.55
C LEU A 14 -1.11 15.88 -21.59
N LEU A 15 -2.25 15.34 -22.04
CA LEU A 15 -3.03 14.37 -21.26
C LEU A 15 -2.26 13.05 -21.06
N LEU A 16 -1.57 12.57 -22.10
CA LEU A 16 -0.72 11.38 -22.00
C LEU A 16 0.44 11.60 -21.01
N PHE A 17 1.08 12.76 -21.06
CA PHE A 17 2.17 13.11 -20.15
C PHE A 17 1.70 13.20 -18.69
N ALA A 18 0.52 13.80 -18.46
CA ALA A 18 -0.08 13.84 -17.13
C ALA A 18 -0.41 12.44 -16.60
N PHE A 19 -0.93 11.55 -17.44
CA PHE A 19 -1.21 10.15 -17.07
C PHE A 19 0.06 9.38 -16.68
N LEU A 20 1.16 9.59 -17.41
CA LEU A 20 2.45 8.96 -17.10
C LEU A 20 3.05 9.46 -15.78
N ILE A 21 2.94 10.76 -15.47
CA ILE A 21 3.42 11.34 -14.21
C ILE A 21 2.64 10.76 -13.01
N ILE A 22 1.31 10.65 -13.12
CA ILE A 22 0.45 10.11 -12.04
C ILE A 22 0.80 8.65 -11.73
N LYS A 23 1.15 7.85 -12.75
CA LYS A 23 1.54 6.45 -12.55
C LYS A 23 2.89 6.28 -11.83
N SER A 24 3.79 7.26 -11.88
CA SER A 24 5.14 7.14 -11.28
C SER A 24 5.19 7.39 -9.77
N ASN A 25 4.06 7.74 -9.15
CA ASN A 25 3.98 8.02 -7.72
C ASN A 25 3.67 6.76 -6.89
N ASP A 26 4.18 5.61 -7.35
CA ASP A 26 4.31 4.41 -6.54
C ASP A 26 5.39 4.74 -5.48
N ASN A 27 4.99 5.46 -4.44
CA ASN A 27 5.72 5.49 -3.18
C ASN A 27 5.76 4.05 -2.68
N THR A 28 6.74 3.28 -3.13
CA THR A 28 7.02 1.94 -2.65
C THR A 28 7.40 2.07 -1.18
N TRP A 29 6.42 1.85 -0.32
CA TRP A 29 6.65 1.73 1.11
C TRP A 29 7.52 0.50 1.33
N THR A 30 8.74 0.73 1.81
CA THR A 30 9.66 -0.34 2.19
C THR A 30 9.57 -0.54 3.70
N TYR A 31 9.24 -1.76 4.11
CA TYR A 31 9.19 -2.15 5.52
C TYR A 31 10.60 -2.21 6.13
N ASP A 32 10.71 -2.04 7.46
CA ASP A 32 11.98 -2.15 8.18
C ASP A 32 12.36 -3.64 8.36
N ARG A 33 13.54 -4.04 7.87
CA ARG A 33 14.07 -5.41 8.04
C ARG A 33 14.39 -5.76 9.49
N ASN A 34 14.55 -4.78 10.38
CA ASN A 34 14.70 -5.06 11.81
C ASN A 34 13.36 -5.44 12.46
N GLU A 35 12.25 -4.93 11.94
CA GLU A 35 10.89 -5.26 12.39
C GLU A 35 10.41 -6.57 11.74
N TYR A 36 10.76 -6.78 10.46
CA TYR A 36 10.48 -8.00 9.70
C TYR A 36 11.78 -8.68 9.23
N PRO A 37 12.50 -9.41 10.10
CA PRO A 37 13.77 -10.05 9.75
C PRO A 37 13.65 -11.31 8.85
N LEU A 38 12.53 -12.03 8.91
CA LEU A 38 12.26 -13.20 8.07
C LEU A 38 11.91 -12.79 6.64
N ASP A 39 12.12 -13.71 5.70
CA ASP A 39 11.80 -13.49 4.28
C ASP A 39 10.32 -13.74 3.95
N GLU A 40 9.61 -14.51 4.79
CA GLU A 40 8.18 -14.78 4.67
C GLU A 40 7.50 -14.82 6.05
N TYR A 41 6.22 -14.44 6.08
CA TYR A 41 5.40 -14.44 7.30
C TYR A 41 4.05 -15.08 7.05
N SER A 42 3.71 -16.08 7.86
CA SER A 42 2.31 -16.42 8.12
C SER A 42 1.68 -15.42 9.09
N ILE A 43 0.36 -15.39 9.14
CA ILE A 43 -0.39 -14.44 9.99
C ILE A 43 0.04 -14.47 11.46
N ASP A 44 0.35 -15.65 12.00
CA ASP A 44 0.70 -15.84 13.41
C ASP A 44 2.14 -15.40 13.74
N GLN A 45 2.97 -15.14 12.73
CA GLN A 45 4.36 -14.73 12.89
C GLN A 45 4.54 -13.20 12.82
N LEU A 46 3.48 -12.46 12.51
CA LEU A 46 3.55 -11.02 12.31
C LEU A 46 3.74 -10.25 13.63
N PRO A 47 4.62 -9.23 13.67
CA PRO A 47 4.97 -8.49 14.89
C PRO A 47 3.92 -7.42 15.28
N VAL A 48 2.64 -7.81 15.44
CA VAL A 48 1.51 -6.87 15.57
C VAL A 48 0.84 -6.85 16.94
N SER A 49 1.65 -6.70 18.00
CA SER A 49 1.27 -6.86 19.43
C SER A 49 0.14 -5.97 19.96
N HIS A 50 -0.30 -4.94 19.24
CA HIS A 50 -1.27 -3.94 19.72
C HIS A 50 -2.50 -3.78 18.80
N ARG A 51 -2.78 -4.75 17.94
CA ARG A 51 -3.93 -4.74 17.01
C ARG A 51 -4.91 -5.86 17.33
N SER A 52 -6.17 -5.67 16.96
CA SER A 52 -7.15 -6.76 17.09
C SER A 52 -6.85 -7.87 16.07
N ALA A 53 -7.11 -9.12 16.43
CA ALA A 53 -6.89 -10.25 15.53
C ALA A 53 -7.69 -10.13 14.21
N ILE A 54 -8.87 -9.50 14.27
CA ILE A 54 -9.73 -9.29 13.10
C ILE A 54 -9.09 -8.30 12.12
N GLU A 55 -8.53 -7.19 12.60
CA GLU A 55 -7.86 -6.20 11.74
C GLU A 55 -6.58 -6.76 11.13
N VAL A 56 -5.77 -7.46 11.93
CA VAL A 56 -4.57 -8.15 11.43
C VAL A 56 -4.93 -9.11 10.32
N ARG A 57 -6.01 -9.88 10.50
CA ARG A 57 -6.50 -10.80 9.47
C ARG A 57 -6.93 -10.08 8.20
N GLN A 58 -7.70 -9.00 8.31
CA GLN A 58 -8.13 -8.24 7.14
C GLN A 58 -6.94 -7.63 6.38
N PHE A 59 -5.97 -7.04 7.08
CA PHE A 59 -4.79 -6.48 6.43
C PHE A 59 -3.88 -7.54 5.84
N PHE A 60 -3.82 -8.72 6.46
CA PHE A 60 -3.12 -9.88 5.92
C PHE A 60 -3.76 -10.33 4.61
N ASP A 61 -5.06 -10.62 4.62
CA ASP A 61 -5.80 -11.10 3.45
C ASP A 61 -5.78 -10.07 2.30
N ASP A 62 -5.76 -8.77 2.62
CA ASP A 62 -5.61 -7.70 1.63
C ASP A 62 -4.20 -7.62 1.01
N ALA A 63 -3.16 -8.00 1.76
CA ALA A 63 -1.77 -7.90 1.35
C ALA A 63 -1.28 -9.17 0.64
N ASP A 64 -1.85 -10.33 0.94
CA ASP A 64 -1.60 -11.61 0.30
C ASP A 64 -2.26 -11.65 -1.09
N VAL A 65 -1.64 -10.96 -2.06
CA VAL A 65 -2.19 -10.83 -3.42
C VAL A 65 -2.21 -12.17 -4.16
N ASN A 66 -1.35 -13.11 -3.75
CA ASN A 66 -1.17 -14.39 -4.40
C ASN A 66 -2.00 -15.53 -3.75
N ASN A 67 -2.57 -15.28 -2.56
CA ASN A 67 -3.41 -16.18 -1.76
C ASN A 67 -2.70 -17.47 -1.30
N ASP A 68 -1.38 -17.45 -1.08
CA ASP A 68 -0.62 -18.59 -0.55
C ASP A 68 -0.59 -18.64 0.99
N ASN A 69 -1.23 -17.68 1.66
CA ASN A 69 -1.22 -17.46 3.10
C ASN A 69 0.19 -17.15 3.65
N LEU A 70 1.06 -16.55 2.84
CA LEU A 70 2.38 -16.06 3.24
C LEU A 70 2.62 -14.67 2.65
N LEU A 71 3.07 -13.73 3.48
CA LEU A 71 3.50 -12.42 2.99
C LEU A 71 4.99 -12.43 2.66
N LYS A 72 5.36 -12.01 1.45
CA LYS A 72 6.75 -11.90 0.98
C LYS A 72 7.01 -10.56 0.33
N GLY A 73 8.24 -10.04 0.47
CA GLY A 73 8.70 -8.86 -0.28
C GLY A 73 7.71 -7.69 -0.21
N ASP A 74 7.12 -7.33 -1.35
CA ASP A 74 6.18 -6.21 -1.46
C ASP A 74 4.88 -6.41 -0.66
N GLU A 75 4.46 -7.66 -0.40
CA GLU A 75 3.28 -7.97 0.41
C GLU A 75 3.52 -7.62 1.88
N ILE A 76 4.75 -7.82 2.37
CA ILE A 76 5.16 -7.36 3.71
C ILE A 76 5.12 -5.83 3.76
N GLY A 77 5.58 -5.16 2.71
CA GLY A 77 5.48 -3.70 2.57
C GLY A 77 4.04 -3.20 2.58
N ALA A 78 3.15 -3.85 1.84
CA ALA A 78 1.73 -3.52 1.79
C ALA A 78 1.05 -3.70 3.15
N PHE A 79 1.33 -4.81 3.83
CA PHE A 79 0.84 -5.06 5.18
C PHE A 79 1.35 -4.02 6.18
N ASP A 80 2.66 -3.74 6.20
CA ASP A 80 3.28 -2.77 7.11
C ASP A 80 2.71 -1.36 6.91
N TYR A 81 2.53 -0.95 5.65
CA TYR A 81 1.90 0.32 5.30
C TYR A 81 0.48 0.42 5.89
N LYS A 82 -0.35 -0.61 5.68
CA LYS A 82 -1.72 -0.67 6.21
C LYS A 82 -1.74 -0.63 7.73
N ILE A 83 -0.87 -1.38 8.40
CA ILE A 83 -0.79 -1.41 9.87
C ILE A 83 -0.43 -0.02 10.44
N LYS A 84 0.49 0.70 9.80
CA LYS A 84 0.98 2.00 10.27
C LYS A 84 0.09 3.19 9.89
N HIS A 85 -0.69 3.08 8.80
CA HIS A 85 -1.50 4.18 8.26
C HIS A 85 -3.01 3.95 8.30
N SER A 86 -3.46 2.77 8.73
CA SER A 86 -4.88 2.54 8.98
C SER A 86 -5.42 3.57 9.96
N GLN A 87 -6.55 4.21 9.65
CA GLN A 87 -7.18 5.20 10.54
C GLN A 87 -7.87 4.58 11.77
N TYR A 88 -7.96 3.24 11.85
CA TYR A 88 -8.52 2.53 13.00
C TYR A 88 -7.60 2.59 14.25
N THR A 89 -6.66 3.53 14.29
CA THR A 89 -5.42 3.40 15.06
C THR A 89 -5.09 4.64 15.90
N PHE A 90 -6.07 5.17 16.63
CA PHE A 90 -5.75 5.97 17.83
C PHE A 90 -6.86 5.91 18.88
N ASN A 91 -6.79 4.91 19.76
CA ASN A 91 -7.30 5.07 21.13
C ASN A 91 -6.08 5.20 22.04
N GLY A 92 -5.55 6.42 22.14
CA GLY A 92 -4.79 6.80 23.33
C GLY A 92 -5.66 6.63 24.59
N PRO A 93 -5.12 6.79 25.81
CA PRO A 93 -5.85 6.58 27.06
C PRO A 93 -7.10 7.46 27.26
N TYR A 94 -7.41 8.35 26.32
CA TYR A 94 -8.57 9.24 26.29
C TYR A 94 -9.33 9.19 24.95
N GLY A 95 -9.44 8.03 24.31
CA GLY A 95 -10.26 7.84 23.11
C GLY A 95 -11.75 8.03 23.43
N TYR A 96 -12.28 9.23 23.20
CA TYR A 96 -13.71 9.53 23.22
C TYR A 96 -14.33 9.19 21.86
N ASN A 97 -15.41 8.41 21.88
CA ASN A 97 -16.55 8.60 20.97
C ASN A 97 -17.63 9.38 21.71
#